data_AF-A0A7H0HIY6-F1
#
_entry.id   AF-A0A7H0HIY6-F1
#
_cell.length_a   1.000
_cell.length_b   1.000
_cell.length_c   1.000
_cell.angle_alpha   90.00
_cell.angle_beta   90.00
_cell.angle_gamma   90.00
#
_symmetry.space_group_name_H-M   'P 1'
#
loop_
_entity.id
_entity.type
_entity.pdbx_description
1 polymer ?
#
loop_
_entity_poly.entity_id
_entity_poly.type
_entity_poly.pdbx_seq_one_letter_code
_entity_poly.pdbx_strand_id
1 'polypeptide(L)'
;MQMIKRITISFLIALAAAAAISSACPSPLDRFVADGEFCAYMVSPPEGVADVFLARYQAAVQSVIAFLRQADRSMSETQALFAIRAACDTALNGQ
;
A
#
# COMPACT_ATOMS: atom_id res chain seq x y z
N MET A 1 -44.83 45.59 -32.42
CA MET A 1 -44.45 46.09 -31.07
C MET A 1 -44.98 45.06 -30.08
N GLN A 2 -44.23 44.44 -29.19
CA GLN A 2 -42.97 44.81 -28.52
C GLN A 2 -42.19 43.53 -28.17
N MET A 3 -40.87 43.57 -28.35
CA MET A 3 -39.90 42.57 -27.90
C MET A 3 -39.88 42.47 -26.37
N ILE A 4 -39.85 41.24 -25.82
CA ILE A 4 -39.29 40.98 -24.48
C ILE A 4 -38.33 39.80 -24.58
N LYS A 5 -37.03 40.13 -24.59
CA LYS A 5 -35.91 39.27 -24.23
C LYS A 5 -35.99 38.97 -22.73
N ARG A 6 -35.96 37.70 -22.32
CA ARG A 6 -35.37 37.29 -21.03
C ARG A 6 -34.67 35.95 -21.19
N ILE A 7 -33.35 36.01 -21.12
CA ILE A 7 -32.42 34.91 -20.94
C ILE A 7 -32.61 34.39 -19.51
N THR A 8 -32.85 33.10 -19.35
CA THR A 8 -32.66 32.42 -18.06
C THR A 8 -31.92 31.11 -18.30
N ILE A 9 -30.60 31.20 -18.18
CA ILE A 9 -29.70 30.07 -17.99
C ILE A 9 -29.99 29.51 -16.59
N SER A 10 -30.24 28.20 -16.45
CA SER A 10 -29.94 27.47 -15.22
C SER A 10 -29.79 25.98 -15.49
N PHE A 11 -28.54 25.65 -15.78
CA PHE A 11 -27.79 24.43 -15.48
C PHE A 11 -28.37 23.58 -14.33
N LEU A 12 -28.75 22.33 -14.60
CA LEU A 12 -28.74 21.26 -13.59
C LEU A 12 -28.38 19.93 -14.28
N ILE A 13 -27.09 19.77 -14.55
CA ILE A 13 -26.48 18.47 -14.84
C ILE A 13 -26.48 17.69 -13.52
N ALA A 14 -27.43 16.78 -13.35
CA ALA A 14 -27.41 15.83 -12.24
C ALA A 14 -26.48 14.66 -12.61
N LEU A 15 -25.17 14.86 -12.44
CA LEU A 15 -24.18 13.79 -12.51
C LEU A 15 -23.97 13.22 -11.09
N ALA A 16 -24.86 12.32 -10.67
CA ALA A 16 -24.61 11.50 -9.48
C ALA A 16 -23.74 10.29 -9.90
N ALA A 17 -22.47 10.54 -10.21
CA ALA A 17 -21.48 9.49 -10.23
C ALA A 17 -21.23 9.07 -8.77
N ALA A 18 -21.89 8.00 -8.34
CA ALA A 18 -21.52 7.30 -7.12
C ALA A 18 -20.11 6.72 -7.34
N ALA A 19 -19.09 7.50 -6.99
CA ALA A 19 -17.75 6.99 -6.84
C ALA A 19 -17.79 6.02 -5.66
N ALA A 20 -17.94 4.72 -5.97
CA ALA A 20 -17.60 3.67 -5.04
C ALA A 20 -16.10 3.82 -4.75
N ILE A 21 -15.78 4.52 -3.67
CA ILE A 21 -14.44 4.53 -3.08
C ILE A 21 -14.25 3.09 -2.60
N SER A 22 -13.70 2.25 -3.48
CA SER A 22 -13.32 0.89 -3.12
C SER A 22 -12.11 1.03 -2.20
N SER A 23 -12.38 1.10 -0.89
CA SER A 23 -11.39 0.99 0.16
C SER A 23 -10.78 -0.41 0.11
N ALA A 24 -9.90 -0.67 -0.87
CA ALA A 24 -9.17 -1.91 -0.94
C ALA A 24 -8.34 -2.01 0.34
N CYS A 25 -8.59 -3.06 1.14
CA CYS A 25 -7.76 -3.34 2.30
C CYS A 25 -6.31 -3.52 1.82
N PRO A 26 -5.33 -2.81 2.43
CA PRO A 26 -3.94 -2.94 2.02
C PRO A 26 -3.49 -4.40 2.15
N SER A 27 -2.66 -4.86 1.21
CA SER A 27 -2.09 -6.21 1.26
C SER A 27 -1.13 -6.34 2.46
N PRO A 28 -0.77 -7.56 2.87
CA PRO A 28 0.29 -7.75 3.85
C PRO A 28 1.59 -7.04 3.47
N LEU A 29 1.97 -7.04 2.19
CA LEU A 29 3.14 -6.32 1.70
C LEU A 29 2.99 -4.81 1.88
N ASP A 30 1.83 -4.23 1.52
CA ASP A 30 1.59 -2.79 1.67
C ASP A 30 1.68 -2.36 3.14
N ARG A 31 1.12 -3.16 4.06
CA ARG A 31 1.21 -2.88 5.50
C ARG A 31 2.64 -2.98 6.02
N PHE A 32 3.41 -3.95 5.55
CA PHE A 32 4.80 -4.12 5.94
C PHE A 32 5.66 -2.95 5.46
N VAL A 33 5.48 -2.52 4.21
CA VAL A 33 6.23 -1.41 3.60
C VAL A 33 5.85 -0.06 4.21
N ALA A 34 4.61 0.10 4.64
CA ALA A 34 4.18 1.30 5.36
C ALA A 34 4.79 1.44 6.77
N ASP A 35 5.30 0.35 7.35
CA ASP A 35 6.04 0.38 8.60
C ASP A 35 7.53 0.67 8.33
N GLY A 36 7.91 1.94 8.46
CA GLY A 36 9.27 2.40 8.18
C GLY A 36 10.34 1.74 9.06
N GLU A 37 10.01 1.33 10.29
CA GLU A 37 10.96 0.63 11.16
C GLU A 37 11.22 -0.79 10.65
N PHE A 38 10.19 -1.46 10.13
CA PHE A 38 10.35 -2.78 9.50
C PHE A 38 11.17 -2.69 8.23
N CYS A 39 10.95 -1.69 7.39
CA CYS A 39 11.77 -1.52 6.19
C CYS A 39 13.22 -1.15 6.51
N ALA A 40 13.45 -0.26 7.47
CA ALA A 40 14.81 0.07 7.91
C ALA A 40 15.53 -1.19 8.42
N TYR A 41 14.87 -2.01 9.24
CA TYR A 41 15.44 -3.26 9.74
C TYR A 41 15.69 -4.29 8.63
N MET A 42 14.79 -4.41 7.65
CA MET A 42 14.96 -5.32 6.50
C MET A 42 16.17 -4.95 5.63
N VAL A 43 16.39 -3.66 5.41
CA VAL A 43 17.46 -3.15 4.53
C VAL A 43 18.80 -3.08 5.26
N SER A 44 18.79 -2.58 6.50
CA SER A 44 19.98 -2.36 7.33
C SER A 44 19.67 -2.66 8.80
N PRO A 45 19.70 -3.95 9.20
CA PRO A 45 19.37 -4.34 10.56
C PRO A 45 20.40 -3.80 11.56
N PRO A 46 20.00 -2.97 12.55
CA PRO A 46 20.89 -2.53 13.62
C PRO A 46 21.11 -3.65 14.65
N GLU A 47 22.20 -3.54 15.41
CA GLU A 47 22.44 -4.40 16.57
C GLU A 47 21.60 -3.98 17.78
N GLY A 48 21.37 -4.89 18.73
CA GLY A 48 20.77 -4.56 20.03
C GLY A 48 19.27 -4.24 19.99
N VAL A 49 18.53 -4.73 18.99
CA VAL A 49 17.09 -4.51 18.87
C VAL A 49 16.31 -5.30 19.91
N ALA A 50 15.27 -4.70 20.49
CA ALA A 50 14.45 -5.34 21.50
C ALA A 50 13.70 -6.58 20.97
N ASP A 51 13.64 -7.65 21.78
CA ASP A 51 12.99 -8.91 21.41
C ASP A 51 11.52 -8.74 20.97
N VAL A 52 10.81 -7.80 21.59
CA VAL A 52 9.42 -7.47 21.24
C VAL A 52 9.30 -6.94 19.81
N PHE A 53 10.28 -6.16 19.35
CA PHE A 53 10.33 -5.71 17.97
C PHE A 53 10.63 -6.88 17.04
N LEU A 54 11.64 -7.69 17.38
CA LEU A 54 12.03 -8.85 16.57
C LEU A 54 10.88 -9.83 16.36
N ALA A 55 10.09 -10.10 17.41
CA ALA A 55 8.91 -10.95 17.32
C ALA A 55 7.85 -10.39 16.38
N ARG A 56 7.54 -9.09 16.49
CA ARG A 56 6.59 -8.40 15.60
C ARG A 56 7.07 -8.39 14.15
N TYR A 57 8.34 -8.08 13.94
CA TYR A 57 8.98 -8.06 12.63
C TYR A 57 8.95 -9.44 11.97
N GLN A 58 9.35 -10.50 12.69
CA GLN A 58 9.35 -11.87 12.15
C GLN A 58 7.94 -12.32 11.76
N ALA A 59 6.94 -12.04 12.62
CA ALA A 59 5.55 -12.36 12.30
C ALA A 59 5.06 -11.63 11.03
N ALA A 60 5.43 -10.35 10.89
CA ALA A 60 5.06 -9.55 9.73
C ALA A 60 5.77 -10.05 8.45
N VAL A 61 7.08 -10.32 8.50
CA VAL A 61 7.82 -10.90 7.36
C VAL A 61 7.20 -12.22 6.92
N GLN A 62 6.89 -13.13 7.86
CA GLN A 62 6.29 -14.42 7.54
C GLN A 62 4.89 -14.28 6.94
N SER A 63 4.09 -13.29 7.39
CA SER A 63 2.81 -12.97 6.77
C SER A 63 2.97 -12.52 5.31
N VAL A 64 3.98 -11.71 5.00
CA VAL A 64 4.26 -11.27 3.63
C VAL A 64 4.78 -12.42 2.76
N ILE A 65 5.69 -13.25 3.29
CA ILE A 65 6.17 -14.45 2.58
C ILE A 65 5.00 -15.37 2.24
N ALA A 66 4.10 -15.63 3.19
CA ALA A 66 2.93 -16.48 2.95
C ALA A 66 2.01 -15.88 1.87
N PHE A 67 1.79 -14.56 1.91
CA PHE A 67 1.00 -13.84 0.90
C PHE A 67 1.61 -13.95 -0.50
N LEU A 68 2.92 -13.66 -0.64
CA LEU A 68 3.62 -13.72 -1.93
C LEU A 68 3.62 -15.15 -2.50
N ARG A 69 3.85 -16.14 -1.65
CA ARG A 69 3.83 -17.56 -2.04
C ARG A 69 2.43 -18.11 -2.29
N GLN A 70 1.39 -17.45 -1.78
CA GLN A 70 0.02 -17.76 -2.14
C GLN A 70 -0.33 -17.25 -3.53
N ALA A 71 0.20 -16.08 -3.91
CA ALA A 71 0.06 -15.51 -5.25
C ALA A 71 0.89 -16.27 -6.30
N ASP A 72 2.12 -16.68 -5.94
CA ASP A 72 2.99 -17.52 -6.76
C ASP A 72 3.53 -18.71 -5.96
N ARG A 73 2.95 -19.89 -6.19
CA ARG A 73 3.32 -21.14 -5.49
C ARG A 73 4.73 -21.64 -5.81
N SER A 74 5.32 -21.19 -6.90
CA SER A 74 6.69 -21.56 -7.29
C SER A 74 7.77 -20.69 -6.63
N MET A 75 7.37 -19.55 -6.05
CA MET A 75 8.28 -18.63 -5.39
C MET A 75 8.93 -19.28 -4.15
N SER A 76 10.27 -19.23 -4.12
CA SER A 76 11.03 -19.67 -2.95
C SER A 76 10.96 -18.64 -1.82
N GLU A 77 11.25 -19.06 -0.60
CA GLU A 77 11.31 -18.15 0.55
C GLU A 77 12.37 -17.05 0.36
N THR A 78 13.53 -17.40 -0.19
CA THR A 78 14.60 -16.43 -0.51
C THR A 78 14.13 -15.40 -1.54
N GLN A 79 13.41 -15.81 -2.58
CA GLN A 79 12.85 -14.88 -3.57
C GLN A 79 11.83 -13.95 -2.93
N ALA A 80 10.98 -14.46 -2.03
CA ALA A 80 10.03 -13.65 -1.29
C ALA A 80 10.74 -12.61 -0.41
N LEU A 81 11.79 -13.02 0.33
CA LEU A 81 12.62 -12.09 1.13
C LEU A 81 13.27 -11.00 0.27
N PHE A 82 13.82 -11.35 -0.90
CA PHE A 82 14.38 -10.38 -1.82
C PHE A 82 13.34 -9.41 -2.38
N ALA A 83 12.13 -9.89 -2.67
CA ALA A 83 11.03 -9.02 -3.09
C ALA A 83 10.62 -8.03 -1.98
N ILE A 84 10.53 -8.50 -0.73
CA ILE A 84 10.23 -7.62 0.43
C ILE A 84 11.32 -6.58 0.60
N ARG A 85 12.59 -6.98 0.55
CA ARG A 85 13.72 -6.06 0.64
C ARG A 85 13.69 -5.02 -0.48
N ALA A 86 13.48 -5.41 -1.74
CA ALA A 86 13.42 -4.48 -2.86
C ALA A 86 12.26 -3.47 -2.72
N ALA A 87 11.11 -3.90 -2.20
CA ALA A 87 10.00 -3.00 -1.90
C ALA A 87 10.37 -1.98 -0.80
N CYS A 88 11.05 -2.42 0.25
CA CYS A 88 11.56 -1.53 1.30
C CYS A 88 12.65 -0.58 0.82
N ASP A 89 13.61 -1.05 0.03
CA ASP A 89 14.64 -0.20 -0.59
C ASP A 89 13.99 0.93 -1.42
N THR A 90 12.93 0.61 -2.17
CA THR A 90 12.15 1.58 -2.94
C THR A 90 11.41 2.55 -2.04
N ALA A 91 10.77 2.07 -0.97
CA ALA A 91 10.01 2.91 -0.05
C ALA A 91 10.89 3.89 0.76
N LEU A 92 12.10 3.47 1.13
CA LEU A 92 13.03 4.30 1.90
C LEU A 92 13.80 5.31 1.05
N ASN A 93 14.16 4.95 -0.18
CA ASN A 93 15.06 5.75 -1.02
C ASN A 93 14.38 6.37 -2.26
N GLY A 94 13.13 6.01 -2.55
CA GLY A 94 12.38 6.48 -3.72
C GLY A 94 11.62 7.80 -3.50
N GLN A 95 11.99 8.58 -2.49
CA GLN A 95 11.44 9.92 -2.23
C GLN A 95 12.31 11.03 -2.81
#